data_AF-A0A919MT99-F1
#
_entry.id   AF-A0A919MT99-F1
#
_cell.length_a   1.000
_cell.length_b   1.000
_cell.length_c   1.000
_cell.angle_alpha   90.00
_cell.angle_beta   90.00
_cell.angle_gamma   90.00
#
_symmetry.space_group_name_H-M   'P 1'
#
loop_
_entity.id
_entity.type
_entity.pdbx_description
1 polymer ?
#
loop_
_entity_poly.entity_id
_entity_poly.type
_entity_poly.pdbx_seq_one_letter_code
_entity_poly.pdbx_strand_id
1 'polypeptide(L)'
;MLDGVGSWVRDELPALNRAILAGQVAPGVLTDVLREELLPGLPRPECLDRLDAQRLLVHLGFVGASVARHFQQRTPAGKDHPRQAFEGLTVGAAQVPFLAYFAALADHTGTGHCHRDSYASLVRWNVGTVQVRLGDELLSTLPGIFDDGEIRSYTGTGGEQRFFALVKRSEAVELAVNELLAPLGADGARPGGDEAVLRVRTATILLDAMRQLFVTFAGLPAEQSMPAEHFMDVFRQFAVHWTPDDIPPSGALDPEALKRDFLLGVPAADYEAHVRGLFPALLSDERAMIEAVMARPSLPQHLLATLGVADGALATASPAELRRLVGREPALADWYTLLTAHARASGAHLMLSKKFLFTPQNRRDAAGQGDQPLVSNRAGTTGMTETFLQRLTRARRDHLLAPLRRVLAEDIPTKVTTDGVRSPSGPQAQATVTLVA
;
A
#
# COMPACT_ATOMS: atom_id res chain seq x y z
N MET A 1 -12.90 21.18 18.90
CA MET A 1 -13.18 21.51 17.48
C MET A 1 -12.78 20.35 16.58
N LEU A 2 -11.50 19.95 16.56
CA LEU A 2 -11.05 18.76 15.82
C LEU A 2 -11.77 17.48 16.27
N ASP A 3 -12.04 17.32 17.57
CA ASP A 3 -12.83 16.19 18.08
C ASP A 3 -14.24 16.14 17.51
N GLY A 4 -14.85 17.32 17.27
CA GLY A 4 -16.18 17.43 16.68
C GLY A 4 -16.18 17.01 15.21
N VAL A 5 -15.17 17.43 14.44
CA VAL A 5 -14.96 16.98 13.05
C VAL A 5 -14.69 15.48 13.02
N GLY A 6 -13.85 14.99 13.94
CA GLY A 6 -13.52 13.57 14.08
C GLY A 6 -14.74 12.71 14.37
N SER A 7 -15.61 13.11 15.31
CA SER A 7 -16.87 12.40 15.58
C SER A 7 -17.79 12.43 14.37
N TRP A 8 -17.98 13.59 13.74
CA TRP A 8 -18.83 13.71 12.57
C TRP A 8 -18.36 12.80 11.41
N VAL A 9 -17.04 12.72 11.17
CA VAL A 9 -16.46 11.83 10.15
C VAL A 9 -16.57 10.35 10.52
N ARG A 10 -16.60 9.99 11.81
CA ARG A 10 -16.77 8.59 12.24
C ARG A 10 -18.23 8.14 12.21
N ASP A 11 -19.16 9.03 12.55
CA ASP A 11 -20.54 8.65 12.83
C ASP A 11 -21.48 9.12 11.71
N GLU A 12 -21.52 10.43 11.46
CA GLU A 12 -22.49 11.07 10.57
C GLU A 12 -22.15 10.87 9.10
N LEU A 13 -20.88 11.03 8.70
CA LEU A 13 -20.47 10.87 7.30
C LEU A 13 -20.76 9.44 6.79
N PRO A 14 -20.39 8.35 7.49
CA PRO A 14 -20.81 7.00 7.14
C PRO A 14 -22.31 6.80 7.03
N ALA A 15 -23.08 7.32 7.99
CA ALA A 15 -24.53 7.21 7.98
C ALA A 15 -25.14 7.88 6.75
N LEU A 16 -24.69 9.10 6.45
CA LEU A 16 -25.15 9.87 5.31
C LEU A 16 -24.73 9.24 3.98
N ASN A 17 -23.49 8.75 3.89
CA ASN A 17 -23.02 8.01 2.72
C ASN A 17 -23.89 6.77 2.45
N ARG A 18 -24.19 5.96 3.47
CA ARG A 18 -25.08 4.79 3.32
C ARG A 18 -26.50 5.21 2.90
N ALA A 19 -27.05 6.28 3.46
CA ALA A 19 -28.37 6.77 3.10
C ALA A 19 -28.44 7.26 1.64
N ILE A 20 -27.41 7.98 1.17
CA ILE A 20 -27.30 8.42 -0.23
C ILE A 20 -27.16 7.21 -1.17
N LEU A 21 -26.29 6.25 -0.82
CA LEU A 21 -26.09 5.02 -1.59
C LEU A 21 -27.37 4.19 -1.72
N ALA A 22 -28.19 4.16 -0.66
CA ALA A 22 -29.48 3.49 -0.64
C ALA A 22 -30.61 4.28 -1.33
N GLY A 23 -30.32 5.48 -1.86
CA GLY A 23 -31.32 6.36 -2.48
C GLY A 23 -32.31 6.98 -1.48
N GLN A 24 -32.04 6.89 -0.18
CA GLN A 24 -32.90 7.43 0.87
C GLN A 24 -32.76 8.95 1.01
N VAL A 25 -31.58 9.48 0.64
CA VAL A 25 -31.24 10.90 0.74
C VAL A 25 -30.60 11.36 -0.56
N ALA A 26 -30.90 12.58 -1.00
CA ALA A 26 -30.27 13.16 -2.18
C ALA A 26 -28.79 13.49 -1.91
N PRO A 27 -27.87 13.25 -2.86
CA PRO A 27 -26.46 13.63 -2.73
C PRO A 27 -26.17 15.07 -2.30
N GLY A 28 -27.03 16.03 -2.67
CA GLY A 28 -26.88 17.45 -2.32
C GLY A 28 -26.91 17.70 -0.81
N VAL A 29 -27.60 16.83 -0.05
CA VAL A 29 -27.70 16.95 1.41
C VAL A 29 -26.33 16.88 2.08
N LEU A 30 -25.40 16.06 1.57
CA LEU A 30 -24.02 16.06 2.08
C LEU A 30 -23.39 17.44 1.94
N THR A 31 -23.50 18.08 0.78
CA THR A 31 -22.91 19.41 0.59
C THR A 31 -23.62 20.50 1.39
N ASP A 32 -24.92 20.37 1.65
CA ASP A 32 -25.69 21.32 2.46
C ASP A 32 -25.28 21.23 3.94
N VAL A 33 -25.24 20.01 4.51
CA VAL A 33 -24.76 19.77 5.88
C VAL A 33 -23.33 20.25 6.06
N LEU A 34 -22.44 20.00 5.09
CA LEU A 34 -21.07 20.49 5.16
C LEU A 34 -21.00 22.02 5.20
N ARG A 35 -21.81 22.71 4.39
CA ARG A 35 -21.86 24.19 4.35
C ARG A 35 -22.44 24.79 5.62
N GLU A 36 -23.39 24.13 6.25
CA GLU A 36 -24.11 24.67 7.42
C GLU A 36 -23.43 24.33 8.74
N GLU A 37 -22.91 23.11 8.88
CA GLU A 37 -22.55 22.55 10.18
C GLU A 37 -21.03 22.34 10.36
N LEU A 38 -20.33 21.89 9.31
CA LEU A 38 -18.94 21.45 9.44
C LEU A 38 -17.91 22.52 9.02
N LEU A 39 -17.98 22.97 7.77
CA LEU A 39 -16.95 23.81 7.15
C LEU A 39 -16.83 25.22 7.74
N PRO A 40 -17.90 25.92 8.16
CA PRO A 40 -17.80 27.26 8.74
C PRO A 40 -17.00 27.32 10.04
N GLY A 41 -17.01 26.22 10.80
CA GLY A 41 -16.36 26.12 12.11
C GLY A 41 -14.88 25.76 12.06
N LEU A 42 -14.32 25.44 10.88
CA LEU A 42 -12.94 24.99 10.77
C LEU A 42 -11.93 26.15 10.98
N PRO A 43 -10.78 25.87 11.62
CA PRO A 43 -9.78 26.88 11.89
C PRO A 43 -8.97 27.18 10.62
N ARG A 44 -8.26 28.30 10.58
CA ARG A 44 -7.25 28.52 9.52
C ARG A 44 -6.11 27.51 9.69
N PRO A 45 -5.49 27.00 8.61
CA PRO A 45 -4.38 26.04 8.72
C PRO A 45 -3.28 26.53 9.67
N GLU A 46 -2.98 27.83 9.62
CA GLU A 46 -1.87 28.44 10.39
C GLU A 46 -2.12 28.49 11.90
N CYS A 47 -3.36 28.22 12.32
CA CYS A 47 -3.74 28.11 13.73
C CYS A 47 -3.60 26.68 14.26
N LEU A 48 -3.29 25.71 13.42
CA LEU A 48 -3.06 24.31 13.78
C LEU A 48 -1.57 24.05 13.90
N ASP A 49 -1.19 23.13 14.79
CA ASP A 49 0.12 22.50 14.66
C ASP A 49 0.13 21.50 13.48
N ARG A 50 1.30 20.97 13.15
CA ARG A 50 1.44 20.07 11.99
C ARG A 50 0.70 18.75 12.17
N LEU A 51 0.61 18.22 13.38
CA LEU A 51 -0.05 16.94 13.65
C LEU A 51 -1.57 17.10 13.57
N ASP A 52 -2.10 18.17 14.14
CA ASP A 52 -3.50 18.53 14.05
C ASP A 52 -3.90 18.88 12.61
N ALA A 53 -3.01 19.50 11.84
CA ALA A 53 -3.21 19.69 10.40
C ALA A 53 -3.29 18.35 9.65
N GLN A 54 -2.43 17.38 9.95
CA GLN A 54 -2.52 16.03 9.37
C GLN A 54 -3.83 15.33 9.75
N ARG A 55 -4.26 15.42 11.02
CA ARG A 55 -5.52 14.82 11.50
C ARG A 55 -6.73 15.41 10.78
N LEU A 56 -6.77 16.74 10.68
CA LEU A 56 -7.81 17.42 9.92
C LEU A 56 -7.77 17.04 8.45
N LEU A 57 -6.58 16.90 7.86
CA LEU A 57 -6.42 16.49 6.46
C LEU A 57 -7.01 15.10 6.23
N VAL A 58 -6.76 14.12 7.12
CA VAL A 58 -7.37 12.79 7.01
C VAL A 58 -8.90 12.90 7.03
N HIS A 59 -9.47 13.64 7.97
CA HIS A 59 -10.92 13.83 8.05
C HIS A 59 -11.50 14.48 6.79
N LEU A 60 -10.89 15.57 6.31
CA LEU A 60 -11.34 16.26 5.11
C LEU A 60 -11.10 15.44 3.84
N GLY A 61 -10.14 14.50 3.85
CA GLY A 61 -9.94 13.53 2.77
C GLY A 61 -11.16 12.64 2.57
N PHE A 62 -11.69 12.06 3.66
CA PHE A 62 -12.94 11.27 3.62
C PHE A 62 -14.15 12.11 3.17
N VAL A 63 -14.24 13.35 3.64
CA VAL A 63 -15.29 14.30 3.24
C VAL A 63 -15.20 14.59 1.73
N GLY A 64 -14.03 15.00 1.25
CA GLY A 64 -13.85 15.40 -0.15
C GLY A 64 -14.05 14.24 -1.11
N ALA A 65 -13.60 13.03 -0.75
CA ALA A 65 -13.83 11.82 -1.54
C ALA A 65 -15.32 11.48 -1.63
N SER A 66 -16.07 11.66 -0.54
CA SER A 66 -17.53 11.44 -0.52
C SER A 66 -18.27 12.46 -1.39
N VAL A 67 -17.90 13.74 -1.29
CA VAL A 67 -18.46 14.81 -2.14
C VAL A 67 -18.19 14.54 -3.62
N ALA A 68 -16.93 14.27 -3.98
CA ALA A 68 -16.52 14.00 -5.36
C ALA A 68 -17.24 12.78 -5.93
N ARG A 69 -17.29 11.68 -5.18
CA ARG A 69 -18.00 10.45 -5.58
C ARG A 69 -19.46 10.74 -5.91
N HIS A 70 -20.20 11.30 -4.96
CA HIS A 70 -21.65 11.46 -5.12
C HIS A 70 -22.01 12.48 -6.20
N PHE A 71 -21.19 13.52 -6.38
CA PHE A 71 -21.32 14.44 -7.50
C PHE A 71 -21.13 13.73 -8.84
N GLN A 72 -20.04 12.99 -9.00
CA GLN A 72 -19.75 12.31 -10.27
C GLN A 72 -20.76 11.21 -10.58
N GLN A 73 -21.37 10.59 -9.57
CA GLN A 73 -22.41 9.58 -9.77
C GLN A 73 -23.69 10.15 -10.36
N ARG A 74 -24.06 11.37 -9.95
CA ARG A 74 -25.37 11.95 -10.26
C ARG A 74 -25.35 12.92 -11.43
N THR A 75 -24.21 13.57 -11.67
CA THR A 75 -24.11 14.66 -12.64
C THR A 75 -23.70 14.09 -14.00
N PRO A 76 -24.49 14.32 -15.06
CA PRO A 76 -24.08 13.99 -16.43
C PRO A 76 -22.72 14.63 -16.75
N ALA A 77 -21.78 13.86 -17.32
CA ALA A 77 -20.40 14.30 -17.56
C ALA A 77 -19.62 14.77 -16.30
N GLY A 78 -20.09 14.45 -15.09
CA GLY A 78 -19.41 14.87 -13.85
C GLY A 78 -17.97 14.34 -13.74
N LYS A 79 -17.68 13.19 -14.37
CA LYS A 79 -16.32 12.62 -14.46
C LYS A 79 -15.36 13.49 -15.28
N ASP A 80 -15.86 14.23 -16.26
CA ASP A 80 -15.06 15.10 -17.13
C ASP A 80 -14.74 16.42 -16.44
N HIS A 81 -15.52 16.78 -15.41
CA HIS A 81 -15.39 18.03 -14.66
C HIS A 81 -15.40 17.80 -13.13
N PRO A 82 -14.48 16.98 -12.59
CA PRO A 82 -14.52 16.55 -11.19
C PRO A 82 -14.41 17.72 -10.19
N ARG A 83 -13.75 18.82 -10.59
CA ARG A 83 -13.61 20.03 -9.76
C ARG A 83 -14.94 20.68 -9.39
N GLN A 84 -15.96 20.52 -10.24
CA GLN A 84 -17.29 21.10 -10.01
C GLN A 84 -17.99 20.52 -8.78
N ALA A 85 -17.56 19.34 -8.29
CA ALA A 85 -18.08 18.75 -7.07
C ALA A 85 -17.92 19.66 -5.83
N PHE A 86 -16.94 20.55 -5.86
CA PHE A 86 -16.56 21.41 -4.73
C PHE A 86 -17.02 22.86 -4.89
N GLU A 87 -17.72 23.19 -5.97
CA GLU A 87 -18.23 24.55 -6.19
C GLU A 87 -19.21 24.94 -5.07
N GLY A 88 -19.03 26.15 -4.53
CA GLY A 88 -19.82 26.66 -3.42
C GLY A 88 -19.47 26.08 -2.03
N LEU A 89 -18.51 25.15 -1.92
CA LEU A 89 -17.99 24.73 -0.62
C LEU A 89 -16.88 25.68 -0.17
N THR A 90 -17.15 26.40 0.91
CA THR A 90 -16.24 27.38 1.52
C THR A 90 -15.97 27.05 2.98
N VAL A 91 -14.78 27.39 3.46
CA VAL A 91 -14.26 27.00 4.77
C VAL A 91 -13.93 28.21 5.63
N GLY A 92 -14.36 28.15 6.89
CA GLY A 92 -14.11 29.17 7.90
C GLY A 92 -14.78 30.52 7.64
N ALA A 93 -14.57 31.46 8.56
CA ALA A 93 -15.13 32.81 8.47
C ALA A 93 -14.65 33.60 7.23
N ALA A 94 -13.46 33.29 6.73
CA ALA A 94 -12.90 33.90 5.52
C ALA A 94 -13.47 33.31 4.22
N GLN A 95 -14.34 32.30 4.30
CA GLN A 95 -15.02 31.69 3.15
C GLN A 95 -14.04 31.18 2.08
N VAL A 96 -12.95 30.54 2.50
CA VAL A 96 -11.91 30.03 1.58
C VAL A 96 -12.46 28.82 0.81
N PRO A 97 -12.35 28.74 -0.53
CA PRO A 97 -12.82 27.58 -1.29
C PRO A 97 -12.21 26.27 -0.78
N PHE A 98 -13.01 25.20 -0.69
CA PHE A 98 -12.61 23.92 -0.07
C PHE A 98 -11.29 23.37 -0.63
N LEU A 99 -11.12 23.33 -1.97
CA LEU A 99 -9.89 22.82 -2.58
C LEU A 99 -8.67 23.68 -2.23
N ALA A 100 -8.82 25.00 -2.14
CA ALA A 100 -7.75 25.91 -1.75
C ALA A 100 -7.40 25.75 -0.26
N TYR A 101 -8.42 25.57 0.59
CA TYR A 101 -8.22 25.27 2.01
C TYR A 101 -7.49 23.93 2.21
N PHE A 102 -7.91 22.88 1.50
CA PHE A 102 -7.28 21.56 1.56
C PHE A 102 -5.82 21.62 1.11
N ALA A 103 -5.53 22.34 0.02
CA ALA A 103 -4.16 22.54 -0.46
C ALA A 103 -3.29 23.26 0.58
N ALA A 104 -3.78 24.37 1.15
CA ALA A 104 -3.07 25.09 2.21
C ALA A 104 -2.84 24.22 3.46
N LEU A 105 -3.81 23.39 3.82
CA LEU A 105 -3.68 22.43 4.93
C LEU A 105 -2.61 21.36 4.62
N ALA A 106 -2.62 20.81 3.41
CA ALA A 106 -1.63 19.83 2.95
C ALA A 106 -0.21 20.42 2.97
N ASP A 107 -0.03 21.64 2.46
CA ASP A 107 1.24 22.36 2.47
C ASP A 107 1.71 22.63 3.92
N HIS A 108 0.79 23.04 4.80
CA HIS A 108 1.09 23.32 6.22
C HIS A 108 1.57 22.10 7.00
N THR A 109 1.18 20.88 6.60
CA THR A 109 1.74 19.65 7.20
C THR A 109 3.27 19.57 7.04
N GLY A 110 3.84 20.21 6.03
CA GLY A 110 5.27 20.17 5.72
C GLY A 110 5.77 18.82 5.19
N THR A 111 4.88 17.89 4.84
CA THR A 111 5.22 16.53 4.40
C THR A 111 5.33 16.39 2.88
N GLY A 112 4.94 17.42 2.14
CA GLY A 112 4.80 17.35 0.67
C GLY A 112 3.63 16.49 0.22
N HIS A 113 2.58 16.38 1.05
CA HIS A 113 1.32 15.73 0.74
C HIS A 113 0.63 16.40 -0.46
N CYS A 114 -0.02 15.62 -1.33
CA CYS A 114 -0.74 16.16 -2.47
C CYS A 114 -2.03 16.89 -2.05
N HIS A 115 -2.62 17.66 -2.97
CA HIS A 115 -3.78 18.52 -2.68
C HIS A 115 -5.14 17.80 -2.79
N ARG A 116 -5.15 16.51 -2.44
CA ARG A 116 -6.32 15.63 -2.31
C ARG A 116 -6.05 14.53 -1.29
N ASP A 117 -7.01 13.66 -0.99
CA ASP A 117 -6.73 12.44 -0.24
C ASP A 117 -5.72 11.54 -0.98
N SER A 118 -4.83 10.90 -0.22
CA SER A 118 -3.74 10.03 -0.69
C SER A 118 -3.67 8.72 0.11
N TYR A 119 -2.85 7.76 -0.35
CA TYR A 119 -2.56 6.54 0.41
C TYR A 119 -2.06 6.85 1.83
N ALA A 120 -1.19 7.87 1.98
CA ALA A 120 -0.69 8.30 3.28
C ALA A 120 -1.84 8.72 4.21
N SER A 121 -2.72 9.61 3.77
CA SER A 121 -3.86 10.05 4.58
C SER A 121 -4.91 8.95 4.82
N LEU A 122 -5.15 8.08 3.84
CA LEU A 122 -6.25 7.12 3.87
C LEU A 122 -5.92 5.85 4.66
N VAL A 123 -4.66 5.43 4.62
CA VAL A 123 -4.19 4.19 5.25
C VAL A 123 -3.20 4.51 6.36
N ARG A 124 -2.05 5.10 6.01
CA ARG A 124 -0.91 5.23 6.92
C ARG A 124 -1.24 6.09 8.13
N TRP A 125 -1.86 7.25 7.93
CA TRP A 125 -2.18 8.16 9.01
C TRP A 125 -3.48 7.75 9.71
N ASN A 126 -4.48 7.30 8.95
CA ASN A 126 -5.80 6.90 9.45
C ASN A 126 -5.76 5.70 10.41
N VAL A 127 -5.04 4.63 10.04
CA VAL A 127 -4.93 3.44 10.88
C VAL A 127 -3.89 3.69 11.97
N GLY A 128 -4.21 3.29 13.21
CA GLY A 128 -3.31 3.40 14.35
C GLY A 128 -1.94 2.73 14.15
N THR A 129 -1.05 2.97 15.11
CA THR A 129 0.34 2.51 15.04
C THR A 129 0.41 0.98 14.95
N VAL A 130 1.20 0.46 14.01
CA VAL A 130 1.45 -0.98 13.86
C VAL A 130 2.89 -1.30 14.22
N GLN A 131 3.08 -2.33 15.05
CA GLN A 131 4.38 -2.87 15.42
C GLN A 131 4.59 -4.25 14.81
N VAL A 132 5.78 -4.49 14.27
CA VAL A 132 6.22 -5.80 13.80
C VAL A 132 7.27 -6.33 14.75
N ARG A 133 7.02 -7.52 15.31
CA ARG A 133 7.94 -8.18 16.24
C ARG A 133 8.31 -9.56 15.75
N LEU A 134 9.49 -10.03 16.15
CA LEU A 134 9.93 -11.40 15.96
C LEU A 134 10.28 -12.00 17.32
N GLY A 135 9.40 -12.85 17.85
CA GLY A 135 9.43 -13.17 19.28
C GLY A 135 9.33 -11.87 20.11
N ASP A 136 10.28 -11.67 21.02
CA ASP A 136 10.34 -10.49 21.89
C ASP A 136 11.04 -9.28 21.24
N GLU A 137 11.60 -9.41 20.04
CA GLU A 137 12.32 -8.31 19.39
C GLU A 137 11.36 -7.43 18.59
N LEU A 138 11.38 -6.10 18.83
CA LEU A 138 10.67 -5.13 18.00
C LEU A 138 11.51 -4.81 16.77
N LEU A 139 11.03 -5.19 15.59
CA LEU A 139 11.75 -4.98 14.33
C LEU A 139 11.44 -3.63 13.69
N SER A 140 10.16 -3.23 13.66
CA SER A 140 9.76 -1.95 13.11
C SER A 140 8.51 -1.41 13.80
N THR A 141 8.32 -0.09 13.69
CA THR A 141 7.08 0.60 14.09
C THR A 141 6.65 1.51 12.96
N LEU A 142 5.44 1.30 12.45
CA LEU A 142 4.83 2.16 11.44
C LEU A 142 3.76 3.02 12.12
N PRO A 143 4.02 4.31 12.39
CA PRO A 143 3.13 5.16 13.17
C PRO A 143 1.82 5.46 12.43
N GLY A 144 0.73 5.57 13.20
CA GLY A 144 -0.50 6.29 12.82
C GLY A 144 -0.53 7.68 13.44
N ILE A 145 -1.46 8.54 13.03
CA ILE A 145 -1.64 9.87 13.67
C ILE A 145 -2.83 9.91 14.65
N PHE A 146 -3.60 8.83 14.69
CA PHE A 146 -4.69 8.60 15.63
C PHE A 146 -4.33 7.48 16.61
N ASP A 147 -4.67 7.72 17.88
CA ASP A 147 -4.47 6.87 19.05
C ASP A 147 -5.80 6.59 19.78
N ASP A 148 -6.92 6.79 19.09
CA ASP A 148 -8.26 6.58 19.63
C ASP A 148 -8.80 5.18 19.36
N GLY A 149 -7.98 4.27 18.81
CA GLY A 149 -8.37 2.91 18.44
C GLY A 149 -9.33 2.81 17.24
N GLU A 150 -9.70 3.92 16.62
CA GLU A 150 -10.74 3.97 15.59
C GLU A 150 -10.17 4.13 14.17
N ILE A 151 -10.75 3.40 13.21
CA ILE A 151 -10.38 3.51 11.79
C ILE A 151 -11.51 4.21 11.05
N ARG A 152 -11.19 5.38 10.47
CA ARG A 152 -12.16 6.14 9.66
C ARG A 152 -12.40 5.40 8.36
N SER A 153 -13.64 5.40 7.91
CA SER A 153 -14.07 4.68 6.72
C SER A 153 -15.20 5.44 6.02
N TYR A 154 -15.46 5.13 4.76
CA TYR A 154 -16.46 5.86 3.98
C TYR A 154 -17.87 5.49 4.38
N THR A 155 -18.10 4.22 4.69
CA THR A 155 -19.44 3.69 5.01
C THR A 155 -19.56 3.13 6.41
N GLY A 156 -18.53 3.24 7.26
CA GLY A 156 -18.60 2.79 8.66
C GLY A 156 -18.69 1.28 8.80
N THR A 157 -18.43 0.53 7.74
CA THR A 157 -18.54 -0.94 7.77
C THR A 157 -17.25 -1.54 8.31
N GLY A 158 -17.39 -2.56 9.16
CA GLY A 158 -16.23 -3.29 9.67
C GLY A 158 -15.35 -3.90 8.58
N GLY A 159 -15.91 -4.15 7.38
CA GLY A 159 -15.14 -4.64 6.23
C GLY A 159 -14.15 -3.62 5.68
N GLU A 160 -14.55 -2.35 5.59
CA GLU A 160 -13.64 -1.25 5.18
C GLU A 160 -12.52 -1.06 6.18
N GLN A 161 -12.85 -1.03 7.47
CA GLN A 161 -11.87 -0.90 8.55
C GLN A 161 -10.85 -2.05 8.55
N ARG A 162 -11.31 -3.30 8.40
CA ARG A 162 -10.43 -4.47 8.30
C ARG A 162 -9.57 -4.45 7.03
N PHE A 163 -10.09 -3.93 5.92
CA PHE A 163 -9.29 -3.75 4.71
C PHE A 163 -8.17 -2.72 4.92
N PHE A 164 -8.47 -1.55 5.49
CA PHE A 164 -7.45 -0.56 5.83
C PHE A 164 -6.41 -1.12 6.81
N ALA A 165 -6.85 -1.83 7.85
CA ALA A 165 -5.96 -2.50 8.79
C ALA A 165 -5.06 -3.54 8.10
N LEU A 166 -5.58 -4.32 7.14
CA LEU A 166 -4.79 -5.26 6.36
C LEU A 166 -3.67 -4.54 5.60
N VAL A 167 -4.00 -3.47 4.89
CA VAL A 167 -3.04 -2.71 4.06
C VAL A 167 -1.95 -2.08 4.94
N LYS A 168 -2.32 -1.43 6.06
CA LYS A 168 -1.37 -0.87 7.03
C LYS A 168 -0.45 -1.95 7.63
N ARG A 169 -1.02 -3.11 7.97
CA ARG A 169 -0.23 -4.24 8.52
C ARG A 169 0.74 -4.80 7.51
N SER A 170 0.35 -4.94 6.24
CA SER A 170 1.30 -5.35 5.20
C SER A 170 2.41 -4.31 5.06
N GLU A 171 2.08 -3.03 4.94
CA GLU A 171 3.05 -1.94 4.84
C GLU A 171 4.06 -1.94 6.01
N ALA A 172 3.62 -2.20 7.24
CA ALA A 172 4.51 -2.28 8.40
C ALA A 172 5.50 -3.46 8.32
N VAL A 173 5.05 -4.61 7.79
CA VAL A 173 5.93 -5.76 7.53
C VAL A 173 6.91 -5.44 6.41
N GLU A 174 6.46 -4.74 5.38
CA GLU A 174 7.31 -4.28 4.29
C GLU A 174 8.39 -3.30 4.75
N LEU A 175 8.05 -2.35 5.63
CA LEU A 175 9.01 -1.48 6.31
C LEU A 175 10.07 -2.30 7.05
N ALA A 176 9.66 -3.28 7.85
CA ALA A 176 10.59 -4.11 8.63
C ALA A 176 11.56 -4.90 7.71
N VAL A 177 11.04 -5.44 6.61
CA VAL A 177 11.86 -6.10 5.59
C VAL A 177 12.86 -5.12 4.98
N ASN A 178 12.41 -3.91 4.62
CA ASN A 178 13.27 -2.91 4.00
C ASN A 178 14.34 -2.37 4.96
N GLU A 179 14.04 -2.23 6.26
CA GLU A 179 15.01 -1.84 7.30
C GLU A 179 16.11 -2.91 7.51
N LEU A 180 15.76 -4.19 7.37
CA LEU A 180 16.74 -5.28 7.41
C LEU A 180 17.64 -5.28 6.18
N LEU A 181 17.08 -5.02 5.00
CA LEU A 181 17.76 -5.19 3.71
C LEU A 181 18.53 -3.95 3.23
N ALA A 182 18.00 -2.74 3.44
CA ALA A 182 18.61 -1.50 2.93
C ALA A 182 20.08 -1.30 3.35
N PRO A 183 20.51 -1.61 4.60
CA PRO A 183 21.91 -1.52 4.99
C PRO A 183 22.86 -2.39 4.18
N LEU A 184 22.37 -3.47 3.55
CA LEU A 184 23.18 -4.37 2.72
C LEU A 184 23.59 -3.76 1.38
N GLY A 185 23.01 -2.60 1.01
CA GLY A 185 23.37 -1.83 -0.19
C GLY A 185 24.28 -0.64 0.10
N ALA A 186 24.85 -0.54 1.31
CA ALA A 186 25.81 0.50 1.66
C ALA A 186 27.22 0.17 1.13
N ASP A 187 28.03 1.19 0.87
CA ASP A 187 29.41 1.01 0.44
C ASP A 187 30.20 0.21 1.49
N GLY A 188 30.90 -0.83 1.03
CA GLY A 188 31.67 -1.72 1.90
C GLY A 188 30.85 -2.80 2.63
N ALA A 189 29.53 -2.86 2.43
CA ALA A 189 28.73 -3.99 2.90
C ALA A 189 29.20 -5.30 2.25
N ARG A 190 29.03 -6.42 2.97
CA ARG A 190 29.30 -7.78 2.47
C ARG A 190 27.99 -8.56 2.42
N PRO A 191 27.23 -8.52 1.30
CA PRO A 191 25.92 -9.16 1.20
C PRO A 191 25.94 -10.69 1.38
N GLY A 192 27.11 -11.32 1.23
CA GLY A 192 27.33 -12.75 1.50
C GLY A 192 27.85 -13.08 2.91
N GLY A 193 28.11 -12.08 3.76
CA GLY A 193 28.62 -12.32 5.12
C GLY A 193 27.53 -12.79 6.10
N ASP A 194 27.95 -13.35 7.23
CA ASP A 194 27.06 -13.97 8.23
C ASP A 194 25.91 -13.05 8.70
N GLU A 195 26.22 -11.77 8.96
CA GLU A 195 25.21 -10.77 9.35
C GLU A 195 24.21 -10.50 8.23
N ALA A 196 24.67 -10.45 6.98
CA ALA A 196 23.79 -10.26 5.83
C ALA A 196 22.87 -11.47 5.65
N VAL A 197 23.40 -12.68 5.81
CA VAL A 197 22.63 -13.93 5.76
C VAL A 197 21.55 -13.93 6.86
N LEU A 198 21.88 -13.51 8.08
CA LEU A 198 20.90 -13.43 9.17
C LEU A 198 19.75 -12.45 8.83
N ARG A 199 20.07 -11.27 8.29
CA ARG A 199 19.08 -10.29 7.83
C ARG A 199 18.20 -10.83 6.71
N VAL A 200 18.80 -11.50 5.73
CA VAL A 200 18.11 -12.13 4.59
C VAL A 200 17.14 -13.21 5.06
N ARG A 201 17.55 -14.08 5.99
CA ARG A 201 16.67 -15.10 6.59
C ARG A 201 15.51 -14.46 7.36
N THR A 202 15.80 -13.43 8.14
CA THR A 202 14.77 -12.69 8.90
C THR A 202 13.76 -12.02 7.97
N ALA A 203 14.24 -11.32 6.93
CA ALA A 203 13.39 -10.73 5.90
C ALA A 203 12.53 -11.78 5.17
N THR A 204 13.08 -12.98 4.93
CA THR A 204 12.34 -14.09 4.33
C THR A 204 11.15 -14.52 5.21
N ILE A 205 11.36 -14.69 6.52
CA ILE A 205 10.29 -15.02 7.47
C ILE A 205 9.18 -13.96 7.46
N LEU A 206 9.57 -12.68 7.43
CA LEU A 206 8.62 -11.57 7.38
C LEU A 206 7.79 -11.55 6.10
N LEU A 207 8.41 -11.80 4.93
CA LEU A 207 7.68 -11.91 3.66
C LEU A 207 6.69 -13.08 3.66
N ASP A 208 7.05 -14.21 4.28
CA ASP A 208 6.12 -15.32 4.48
C ASP A 208 4.98 -14.95 5.45
N ALA A 209 5.25 -14.21 6.51
CA ALA A 209 4.22 -13.70 7.42
C ALA A 209 3.26 -12.74 6.71
N MET A 210 3.78 -11.82 5.88
CA MET A 210 2.97 -10.95 5.03
C MET A 210 2.11 -11.74 4.05
N ARG A 211 2.68 -12.77 3.41
CA ARG A 211 1.93 -13.69 2.55
C ARG A 211 0.77 -14.33 3.31
N GLN A 212 1.00 -14.77 4.56
CA GLN A 212 -0.04 -15.35 5.39
C GLN A 212 -1.12 -14.33 5.77
N LEU A 213 -0.79 -13.07 6.04
CA LEU A 213 -1.80 -12.02 6.25
C LEU A 213 -2.77 -11.93 5.07
N PHE A 214 -2.25 -11.92 3.84
CA PHE A 214 -3.07 -11.88 2.63
C PHE A 214 -3.90 -13.15 2.43
N VAL A 215 -3.29 -14.33 2.60
CA VAL A 215 -4.00 -15.62 2.45
C VAL A 215 -5.09 -15.77 3.50
N THR A 216 -4.81 -15.43 4.76
CA THR A 216 -5.79 -15.47 5.85
C THR A 216 -6.95 -14.54 5.56
N PHE A 217 -6.69 -13.28 5.18
CA PHE A 217 -7.77 -12.35 4.83
C PHE A 217 -8.60 -12.84 3.65
N ALA A 218 -7.97 -13.40 2.63
CA ALA A 218 -8.67 -14.01 1.50
C ALA A 218 -9.43 -15.30 1.86
N GLY A 219 -9.05 -16.00 2.92
CA GLY A 219 -9.74 -17.19 3.41
C GLY A 219 -10.96 -16.90 4.29
N LEU A 220 -11.08 -15.67 4.81
CA LEU A 220 -12.20 -15.28 5.67
C LEU A 220 -13.53 -15.26 4.89
N PRO A 221 -14.66 -15.55 5.57
CA PRO A 221 -16.00 -15.25 5.06
C PRO A 221 -16.15 -13.79 4.63
N ALA A 222 -17.07 -13.50 3.71
CA ALA A 222 -17.27 -12.16 3.18
C ALA A 222 -17.64 -11.14 4.28
N GLU A 223 -18.39 -11.58 5.29
CA GLU A 223 -18.84 -10.80 6.44
C GLU A 223 -17.69 -10.45 7.40
N GLN A 224 -16.64 -11.28 7.41
CA GLN A 224 -15.44 -11.13 8.27
C GLN A 224 -14.25 -10.53 7.51
N SER A 225 -14.33 -10.43 6.19
CA SER A 225 -13.41 -9.67 5.34
C SER A 225 -14.16 -8.45 4.81
N MET A 226 -14.38 -8.39 3.50
CA MET A 226 -15.23 -7.44 2.79
C MET A 226 -15.87 -8.19 1.60
N PRO A 227 -17.18 -8.09 1.34
CA PRO A 227 -17.77 -8.65 0.12
C PRO A 227 -17.14 -8.03 -1.14
N ALA A 228 -16.93 -8.83 -2.19
CA ALA A 228 -16.31 -8.34 -3.42
C ALA A 228 -17.21 -7.30 -4.13
N GLU A 229 -18.52 -7.47 -4.06
CA GLU A 229 -19.50 -6.52 -4.54
C GLU A 229 -19.41 -5.20 -3.78
N HIS A 230 -19.28 -5.23 -2.45
CA HIS A 230 -19.06 -4.01 -1.66
C HIS A 230 -17.74 -3.33 -2.03
N PHE A 231 -16.67 -4.10 -2.20
CA PHE A 231 -15.38 -3.57 -2.65
C PHE A 231 -15.52 -2.83 -3.99
N MET A 232 -16.15 -3.48 -4.97
CA MET A 232 -16.27 -2.98 -6.34
C MET A 232 -17.26 -1.83 -6.51
N ASP A 233 -18.43 -1.92 -5.87
CA ASP A 233 -19.56 -1.02 -6.17
C ASP A 233 -19.67 0.13 -5.17
N VAL A 234 -19.04 -0.01 -4.00
CA VAL A 234 -19.14 0.96 -2.92
C VAL A 234 -17.77 1.51 -2.56
N PHE A 235 -16.92 0.70 -1.91
CA PHE A 235 -15.69 1.16 -1.28
C PHE A 235 -14.73 1.81 -2.27
N ARG A 236 -14.41 1.11 -3.36
CA ARG A 236 -13.50 1.59 -4.40
C ARG A 236 -14.01 2.84 -5.11
N GLN A 237 -15.32 3.03 -5.14
CA GLN A 237 -15.96 4.12 -5.87
C GLN A 237 -15.75 5.48 -5.19
N PHE A 238 -15.17 5.52 -3.98
CA PHE A 238 -14.72 6.76 -3.36
C PHE A 238 -13.35 7.24 -3.88
N ALA A 239 -12.57 6.39 -4.56
CA ALA A 239 -11.28 6.74 -5.14
C ALA A 239 -11.42 7.39 -6.53
N VAL A 240 -12.32 8.38 -6.66
CA VAL A 240 -12.51 9.18 -7.88
C VAL A 240 -11.51 10.33 -7.94
N HIS A 241 -11.38 10.94 -9.11
CA HIS A 241 -10.62 12.17 -9.30
C HIS A 241 -11.29 13.36 -8.61
N TRP A 242 -10.53 14.25 -7.98
CA TRP A 242 -11.00 15.58 -7.53
C TRP A 242 -10.67 16.65 -8.57
N THR A 243 -9.59 16.43 -9.33
CA THR A 243 -9.14 17.21 -10.47
C THR A 243 -8.76 16.27 -11.63
N PRO A 244 -8.80 16.73 -12.90
CA PRO A 244 -8.55 15.86 -14.06
C PRO A 244 -7.21 15.10 -14.06
N ASP A 245 -6.16 15.71 -13.49
CA ASP A 245 -4.79 15.21 -13.57
C ASP A 245 -4.27 14.63 -12.24
N ASP A 246 -5.12 14.49 -11.23
CA ASP A 246 -4.69 13.91 -9.96
C ASP A 246 -4.59 12.38 -10.00
N ILE A 247 -3.95 11.82 -8.97
CA ILE A 247 -3.81 10.38 -8.78
C ILE A 247 -4.60 9.99 -7.53
N PRO A 248 -5.71 9.25 -7.66
CA PRO A 248 -6.49 8.79 -6.52
C PRO A 248 -5.73 7.81 -5.62
N PRO A 249 -6.12 7.68 -4.33
CA PRO A 249 -5.49 6.74 -3.43
C PRO A 249 -5.57 5.30 -3.97
N SER A 250 -4.49 4.55 -3.76
CA SER A 250 -4.32 3.21 -4.29
C SER A 250 -3.31 2.42 -3.47
N GLY A 251 -3.51 1.11 -3.31
CA GLY A 251 -2.48 0.23 -2.76
C GLY A 251 -1.20 0.18 -3.60
N ALA A 252 -1.24 0.63 -4.86
CA ALA A 252 -0.05 0.81 -5.70
C ALA A 252 0.85 1.98 -5.24
N LEU A 253 0.36 2.84 -4.35
CA LEU A 253 1.09 3.95 -3.75
C LEU A 253 1.72 3.59 -2.40
N ASP A 254 1.77 2.29 -2.04
CA ASP A 254 2.53 1.82 -0.88
C ASP A 254 4.03 2.04 -1.13
N PRO A 255 4.68 2.99 -0.43
CA PRO A 255 6.06 3.35 -0.73
C PRO A 255 7.06 2.26 -0.30
N GLU A 256 6.71 1.41 0.68
CA GLU A 256 7.57 0.31 1.10
C GLU A 256 7.54 -0.84 0.07
N ALA A 257 6.42 -1.02 -0.63
CA ALA A 257 6.31 -1.96 -1.75
C ALA A 257 7.19 -1.51 -2.92
N LEU A 258 7.06 -0.23 -3.28
CA LEU A 258 7.83 0.39 -4.35
C LEU A 258 9.34 0.33 -4.05
N LYS A 259 9.75 0.74 -2.84
CA LYS A 259 11.15 0.68 -2.39
C LYS A 259 11.71 -0.75 -2.46
N ARG A 260 10.95 -1.75 -1.99
CA ARG A 260 11.39 -3.16 -1.98
C ARG A 260 11.65 -3.68 -3.38
N ASP A 261 10.82 -3.32 -4.34
CA ASP A 261 11.01 -3.75 -5.73
C ASP A 261 12.32 -3.23 -6.33
N PHE A 262 12.75 -2.01 -6.01
CA PHE A 262 14.06 -1.51 -6.41
C PHE A 262 15.21 -2.12 -5.61
N LEU A 263 15.04 -2.31 -4.30
CA LEU A 263 16.04 -3.00 -3.47
C LEU A 263 16.33 -4.41 -3.96
N LEU A 264 15.29 -5.18 -4.31
CA LEU A 264 15.42 -6.58 -4.74
C LEU A 264 15.59 -6.76 -6.25
N GLY A 265 15.36 -5.72 -7.04
CA GLY A 265 15.48 -5.74 -8.49
C GLY A 265 14.34 -6.52 -9.16
N VAL A 266 13.41 -5.80 -9.78
CA VAL A 266 12.36 -6.39 -10.61
C VAL A 266 12.71 -6.25 -12.10
N PRO A 267 12.86 -7.35 -12.85
CA PRO A 267 13.20 -7.32 -14.27
C PRO A 267 11.97 -7.03 -15.12
N ALA A 268 11.39 -5.83 -14.98
CA ALA A 268 10.25 -5.37 -15.75
C ALA A 268 10.60 -4.09 -16.52
N ALA A 269 10.54 -4.17 -17.85
CA ALA A 269 10.63 -2.99 -18.71
C ALA A 269 9.56 -1.96 -18.30
N ASP A 270 9.93 -0.68 -18.36
CA ASP A 270 9.09 0.48 -18.04
C ASP A 270 8.60 0.58 -16.58
N TYR A 271 9.04 -0.30 -15.68
CA TYR A 271 8.61 -0.27 -14.29
C TYR A 271 9.08 1.00 -13.57
N GLU A 272 10.33 1.44 -13.80
CA GLU A 272 10.82 2.72 -13.28
C GLU A 272 9.95 3.90 -13.77
N ALA A 273 9.65 3.98 -15.06
CA ALA A 273 8.82 5.05 -15.62
C ALA A 273 7.41 5.03 -15.01
N HIS A 274 6.83 3.85 -14.81
CA HIS A 274 5.56 3.68 -14.12
C HIS A 274 5.62 4.24 -12.68
N VAL A 275 6.64 3.88 -11.91
CA VAL A 275 6.78 4.35 -10.52
C VAL A 275 7.01 5.86 -10.44
N ARG A 276 7.83 6.45 -11.34
CA ARG A 276 7.99 7.91 -11.42
C ARG A 276 6.66 8.63 -11.69
N GLY A 277 5.78 8.01 -12.47
CA GLY A 277 4.42 8.52 -12.69
C GLY A 277 3.56 8.59 -11.43
N LEU A 278 3.90 7.85 -10.37
CA LEU A 278 3.18 7.83 -9.10
C LEU A 278 3.69 8.88 -8.09
N PHE A 279 4.89 9.43 -8.30
CA PHE A 279 5.54 10.37 -7.37
C PHE A 279 4.70 11.58 -6.96
N PRO A 280 3.85 12.17 -7.83
CA PRO A 280 2.99 13.28 -7.43
C PRO A 280 2.02 12.97 -6.28
N ALA A 281 1.72 11.68 -6.02
CA ALA A 281 0.83 11.25 -4.93
C ALA A 281 1.54 10.67 -3.70
N LEU A 282 2.87 10.66 -3.69
CA LEU A 282 3.68 10.28 -2.54
C LEU A 282 4.03 11.49 -1.67
N LEU A 283 4.51 11.26 -0.45
CA LEU A 283 5.12 12.30 0.38
C LEU A 283 6.55 12.63 -0.11
N SER A 284 7.11 13.76 0.31
CA SER A 284 8.47 14.17 -0.08
C SER A 284 9.54 13.16 0.34
N ASP A 285 9.47 12.67 1.58
CA ASP A 285 10.47 11.72 2.09
C ASP A 285 10.32 10.33 1.44
N GLU A 286 9.08 9.94 1.10
CA GLU A 286 8.81 8.70 0.37
C GLU A 286 9.42 8.74 -1.03
N ARG A 287 9.25 9.86 -1.76
CA ARG A 287 9.91 10.08 -3.06
C ARG A 287 11.42 9.99 -2.94
N ALA A 288 12.00 10.76 -2.01
CA ALA A 288 13.45 10.80 -1.84
C ALA A 288 14.04 9.42 -1.50
N MET A 289 13.35 8.66 -0.66
CA MET A 289 13.73 7.29 -0.31
C MET A 289 13.72 6.35 -1.52
N ILE A 290 12.68 6.41 -2.34
CA ILE A 290 12.55 5.57 -3.54
C ILE A 290 13.59 5.98 -4.59
N GLU A 291 13.79 7.28 -4.82
CA GLU A 291 14.82 7.78 -5.73
C GLU A 291 16.23 7.33 -5.33
N ALA A 292 16.53 7.34 -4.03
CA ALA A 292 17.82 6.90 -3.52
C ALA A 292 18.11 5.42 -3.81
N VAL A 293 17.10 4.54 -3.76
CA VAL A 293 17.27 3.12 -4.11
C VAL A 293 17.25 2.88 -5.63
N MET A 294 16.50 3.68 -6.39
CA MET A 294 16.50 3.63 -7.87
C MET A 294 17.87 4.00 -8.46
N ALA A 295 18.62 4.89 -7.79
CA ALA A 295 19.92 5.34 -8.24
C ALA A 295 21.07 4.33 -8.01
N ARG A 296 20.79 3.14 -7.46
CA ARG A 296 21.80 2.15 -7.07
C ARG A 296 21.54 0.79 -7.72
N PRO A 297 22.58 -0.06 -7.88
CA PRO A 297 22.35 -1.47 -8.20
C PRO A 297 21.47 -2.13 -7.13
N SER A 298 20.59 -3.02 -7.56
CA SER A 298 19.80 -3.85 -6.63
C SER A 298 20.70 -4.76 -5.79
N LEU A 299 20.21 -5.18 -4.63
CA LEU A 299 20.96 -6.02 -3.70
C LEU A 299 21.43 -7.35 -4.34
N PRO A 300 20.65 -8.05 -5.18
CA PRO A 300 21.15 -9.24 -5.86
C PRO A 300 22.26 -8.93 -6.88
N GLN A 301 22.22 -7.77 -7.55
CA GLN A 301 23.33 -7.33 -8.43
C GLN A 301 24.58 -7.06 -7.61
N HIS A 302 24.44 -6.33 -6.50
CA HIS A 302 25.55 -6.04 -5.60
C HIS A 302 26.17 -7.33 -5.04
N LEU A 303 25.36 -8.29 -4.58
CA LEU A 303 25.81 -9.60 -4.15
C LEU A 303 26.65 -10.31 -5.23
N LEU A 304 26.11 -10.45 -6.45
CA LEU A 304 26.81 -11.15 -7.54
C LEU A 304 28.14 -10.47 -7.90
N ALA A 305 28.16 -9.14 -7.93
CA ALA A 305 29.38 -8.37 -8.15
C ALA A 305 30.43 -8.65 -7.06
N THR A 306 30.04 -8.69 -5.78
CA THR A 306 30.97 -8.99 -4.67
C THR A 306 31.52 -10.43 -4.72
N LEU A 307 30.77 -11.36 -5.31
CA LEU A 307 31.19 -12.75 -5.54
C LEU A 307 31.99 -12.95 -6.83
N GLY A 308 32.22 -11.88 -7.60
CA GLY A 308 32.90 -11.94 -8.90
C GLY A 308 32.12 -12.68 -9.98
N VAL A 309 30.79 -12.73 -9.87
CA VAL A 309 29.90 -13.36 -10.85
C VAL A 309 29.43 -12.31 -11.85
N ALA A 310 29.79 -12.49 -13.12
CA ALA A 310 29.41 -11.57 -14.19
C ALA A 310 27.89 -11.59 -14.47
N ASP A 311 27.38 -10.48 -14.99
CA ASP A 311 25.99 -10.34 -15.41
C ASP A 311 25.62 -11.44 -16.43
N GLY A 312 24.46 -12.08 -16.20
CA GLY A 312 23.96 -13.15 -17.06
C GLY A 312 24.68 -14.50 -16.92
N ALA A 313 25.80 -14.59 -16.18
CA ALA A 313 26.56 -15.84 -16.04
C ALA A 313 25.74 -16.98 -15.43
N LEU A 314 24.85 -16.67 -14.48
CA LEU A 314 23.96 -17.68 -13.88
C LEU A 314 22.99 -18.29 -14.89
N ALA A 315 22.55 -17.54 -15.90
CA ALA A 315 21.56 -18.00 -16.86
C ALA A 315 22.14 -19.07 -17.81
N THR A 316 23.42 -18.92 -18.19
CA THR A 316 24.15 -19.78 -19.12
C THR A 316 24.93 -20.90 -18.43
N ALA A 317 25.15 -20.82 -17.11
CA ALA A 317 25.84 -21.85 -16.35
C ALA A 317 25.10 -23.20 -16.36
N SER A 318 25.89 -24.27 -16.46
CA SER A 318 25.43 -25.65 -16.32
C SER A 318 25.04 -25.97 -14.87
N PRO A 319 24.18 -26.98 -14.62
CA PRO A 319 23.84 -27.39 -13.26
C PRO A 319 25.04 -27.74 -12.38
N ALA A 320 26.12 -28.29 -12.96
CA ALA A 320 27.35 -28.61 -12.22
C ALA A 320 28.11 -27.35 -11.78
N GLU A 321 28.15 -26.32 -12.62
CA GLU A 321 28.75 -25.02 -12.27
C GLU A 321 27.93 -24.29 -11.21
N LEU A 322 26.60 -24.32 -11.34
CA LEU A 322 25.70 -23.74 -10.34
C LEU A 322 25.83 -24.42 -8.98
N ARG A 323 25.88 -25.77 -8.92
CA ARG A 323 26.12 -26.50 -7.66
C ARG A 323 27.45 -26.14 -7.04
N ARG A 324 28.51 -26.03 -7.85
CA ARG A 324 29.84 -25.64 -7.38
C ARG A 324 29.85 -24.21 -6.81
N LEU A 325 29.16 -23.29 -7.47
CA LEU A 325 29.03 -21.92 -7.02
C LEU A 325 28.30 -21.85 -5.68
N VAL A 326 27.14 -22.51 -5.55
CA VAL A 326 26.38 -22.56 -4.28
C VAL A 326 27.19 -23.25 -3.18
N GLY A 327 27.92 -24.32 -3.50
CA GLY A 327 28.77 -25.01 -2.52
C GLY A 327 29.93 -24.14 -2.02
N ARG A 328 30.43 -23.21 -2.84
CA ARG A 328 31.43 -22.22 -2.44
C ARG A 328 30.82 -21.04 -1.70
N GLU A 329 29.62 -20.61 -2.11
CA GLU A 329 28.92 -19.44 -1.61
C GLU A 329 27.50 -19.80 -1.11
N PRO A 330 27.36 -20.43 0.08
CA PRO A 330 26.06 -20.89 0.58
C PRO A 330 25.01 -19.79 0.74
N ALA A 331 25.44 -18.54 0.97
CA ALA A 331 24.56 -17.38 1.07
C ALA A 331 23.64 -17.20 -0.16
N LEU A 332 24.05 -17.68 -1.34
CA LEU A 332 23.22 -17.62 -2.54
C LEU A 332 21.90 -18.38 -2.39
N ALA A 333 21.85 -19.44 -1.58
CA ALA A 333 20.62 -20.18 -1.31
C ALA A 333 19.65 -19.36 -0.43
N ASP A 334 20.17 -18.64 0.57
CA ASP A 334 19.38 -17.75 1.43
C ASP A 334 18.80 -16.58 0.61
N TRP A 335 19.61 -15.94 -0.23
CA TRP A 335 19.15 -14.88 -1.13
C TRP A 335 18.13 -15.37 -2.16
N TYR A 336 18.33 -16.57 -2.72
CA TYR A 336 17.35 -17.20 -3.60
C TYR A 336 16.00 -17.40 -2.89
N THR A 337 16.05 -17.81 -1.62
CA THR A 337 14.85 -18.07 -0.80
C THR A 337 14.11 -16.75 -0.51
N LEU A 338 14.84 -15.69 -0.17
CA LEU A 338 14.27 -14.34 0.01
C LEU A 338 13.54 -13.85 -1.25
N LEU A 339 14.18 -13.92 -2.42
CA LEU A 339 13.59 -13.47 -3.68
C LEU A 339 12.36 -14.31 -4.06
N THR A 340 12.41 -15.62 -3.79
CA THR A 340 11.27 -16.50 -3.95
C THR A 340 10.11 -16.13 -3.00
N ALA A 341 10.41 -15.79 -1.73
CA ALA A 341 9.42 -15.34 -0.76
C ALA A 341 8.78 -14.01 -1.19
N HIS A 342 9.56 -13.04 -1.70
CA HIS A 342 9.06 -11.79 -2.26
C HIS A 342 8.09 -12.03 -3.42
N ALA A 343 8.46 -12.91 -4.35
CA ALA A 343 7.61 -13.29 -5.48
C ALA A 343 6.32 -14.00 -5.02
N ARG A 344 6.37 -14.82 -3.97
CA ARG A 344 5.20 -15.49 -3.38
C ARG A 344 4.27 -14.51 -2.67
N ALA A 345 4.80 -13.57 -1.89
CA ALA A 345 4.02 -12.54 -1.22
C ALA A 345 3.31 -11.64 -2.24
N SER A 346 4.02 -11.22 -3.30
CA SER A 346 3.45 -10.51 -4.45
C SER A 346 2.35 -11.30 -5.15
N GLY A 347 2.52 -12.62 -5.29
CA GLY A 347 1.49 -13.51 -5.83
C GLY A 347 0.23 -13.59 -4.96
N ALA A 348 0.37 -13.53 -3.63
CA ALA A 348 -0.77 -13.46 -2.71
C ALA A 348 -1.50 -12.12 -2.79
N HIS A 349 -0.78 -11.00 -2.98
CA HIS A 349 -1.40 -9.72 -3.28
C HIS A 349 -2.19 -9.74 -4.61
N LEU A 350 -1.61 -10.29 -5.69
CA LEU A 350 -2.34 -10.48 -6.95
C LEU A 350 -3.59 -11.35 -6.76
N MET A 351 -3.52 -12.39 -5.93
CA MET A 351 -4.69 -13.22 -5.59
C MET A 351 -5.79 -12.39 -4.93
N LEU A 352 -5.47 -11.49 -4.00
CA LEU A 352 -6.45 -10.57 -3.41
C LEU A 352 -7.09 -9.69 -4.48
N SER A 353 -6.29 -9.06 -5.35
CA SER A 353 -6.82 -8.23 -6.44
C SER A 353 -7.71 -9.04 -7.39
N LYS A 354 -7.37 -10.30 -7.67
CA LYS A 354 -8.23 -11.18 -8.47
C LYS A 354 -9.54 -11.52 -7.76
N LYS A 355 -9.50 -11.83 -6.45
CA LYS A 355 -10.68 -12.20 -5.66
C LYS A 355 -11.67 -11.05 -5.57
N PHE A 356 -11.19 -9.85 -5.25
CA PHE A 356 -12.05 -8.71 -4.92
C PHE A 356 -12.36 -7.79 -6.11
N LEU A 357 -11.58 -7.83 -7.19
CA LEU A 357 -11.74 -6.90 -8.31
C LEU A 357 -11.86 -7.62 -9.66
N PHE A 358 -10.80 -8.30 -10.11
CA PHE A 358 -10.73 -8.74 -11.50
C PHE A 358 -11.65 -9.92 -11.82
N THR A 359 -11.68 -10.96 -10.98
CA THR A 359 -12.51 -12.15 -11.25
C THR A 359 -14.00 -11.82 -11.22
N PRO A 360 -14.53 -11.08 -10.23
CA PRO A 360 -15.93 -10.69 -10.26
C PRO A 360 -16.24 -9.77 -11.45
N GLN A 361 -15.37 -8.81 -11.80
CA GLN A 361 -15.59 -7.97 -12.99
C GLN A 361 -15.59 -8.79 -14.29
N ASN A 362 -14.67 -9.74 -14.44
CA ASN A 362 -14.65 -10.64 -15.61
C ASN A 362 -15.95 -11.45 -15.73
N ARG A 363 -16.55 -11.85 -14.61
CA ARG A 363 -17.88 -12.51 -14.61
C ARG A 363 -18.99 -11.57 -15.06
N ARG A 364 -18.96 -10.30 -14.63
CA ARG A 364 -19.92 -9.26 -15.08
C ARG A 364 -19.79 -8.99 -16.57
N ASP A 365 -18.57 -8.89 -17.07
CA ASP A 365 -18.29 -8.72 -18.49
C ASP A 365 -18.80 -9.92 -19.30
N ALA A 366 -18.54 -11.15 -18.85
CA ALA A 366 -19.05 -12.37 -19.49
C ALA A 366 -20.58 -12.49 -19.44
N ALA A 367 -21.22 -11.93 -18.41
CA ALA A 367 -22.68 -11.87 -18.27
C ALA A 367 -23.32 -10.69 -19.01
N GLY A 368 -22.54 -9.87 -19.73
CA GLY A 368 -23.04 -8.69 -20.45
C GLY A 368 -23.42 -7.49 -19.57
N GLN A 369 -23.07 -7.51 -18.28
CA GLN A 369 -23.36 -6.43 -17.34
C GLN A 369 -22.38 -5.24 -17.51
N GLY A 370 -21.17 -5.51 -18.01
CA GLY A 370 -20.17 -4.50 -18.32
C GLY A 370 -19.52 -3.82 -17.10
N ASP A 371 -18.90 -2.66 -17.35
CA ASP A 371 -18.16 -1.84 -16.37
C ASP A 371 -18.89 -0.50 -16.19
N GLN A 372 -19.94 -0.52 -15.38
CA GLN A 372 -20.82 0.61 -15.08
C GLN A 372 -20.37 1.58 -13.96
N PRO A 373 -19.40 1.26 -13.06
CA PRO A 373 -19.08 2.15 -11.95
C PRO A 373 -18.36 3.47 -12.30
N LEU A 374 -18.17 4.32 -11.30
CA LEU A 374 -17.45 5.58 -11.41
C LEU A 374 -15.98 5.38 -11.73
N VAL A 375 -15.34 4.54 -10.92
CA VAL A 375 -13.98 4.04 -11.09
C VAL A 375 -14.07 2.68 -11.79
N SER A 376 -13.46 2.56 -12.97
CA SER A 376 -13.45 1.32 -13.76
C SER A 376 -12.92 0.16 -12.94
N ASN A 377 -13.65 -0.97 -12.95
CA ASN A 377 -13.22 -2.20 -12.28
C ASN A 377 -12.27 -3.07 -13.11
N ARG A 378 -11.95 -2.65 -14.33
CA ARG A 378 -11.02 -3.38 -15.22
C ARG A 378 -9.55 -3.08 -14.92
N ALA A 379 -9.27 -2.03 -14.16
CA ALA A 379 -7.92 -1.62 -13.77
C ALA A 379 -7.87 -1.07 -12.34
N GLY A 380 -6.67 -1.05 -11.76
CA GLY A 380 -6.28 -0.24 -10.60
C GLY A 380 -6.71 1.23 -10.74
N THR A 381 -6.87 1.96 -9.64
CA THR A 381 -7.11 3.42 -9.68
C THR A 381 -5.93 4.17 -10.31
N THR A 382 -4.74 3.55 -10.32
CA THR A 382 -3.53 4.02 -11.00
C THR A 382 -3.35 3.42 -12.42
N GLY A 383 -4.40 2.81 -12.98
CA GLY A 383 -4.37 2.22 -14.33
C GLY A 383 -3.75 0.82 -14.45
N MET A 384 -3.28 0.21 -13.35
CA MET A 384 -2.69 -1.13 -13.38
C MET A 384 -3.75 -2.21 -13.69
N THR A 385 -3.67 -2.84 -14.86
CA THR A 385 -4.58 -3.93 -15.26
C THR A 385 -4.21 -5.27 -14.60
N GLU A 386 -5.11 -6.26 -14.68
CA GLU A 386 -4.80 -7.63 -14.24
C GLU A 386 -3.54 -8.16 -14.96
N THR A 387 -3.45 -7.96 -16.27
CA THR A 387 -2.30 -8.39 -17.09
C THR A 387 -1.01 -7.71 -16.65
N PHE A 388 -1.05 -6.42 -16.28
CA PHE A 388 0.12 -5.73 -15.74
C PHE A 388 0.59 -6.37 -14.43
N LEU A 389 -0.33 -6.59 -13.48
CA LEU A 389 0.02 -7.21 -12.19
C LEU A 389 0.49 -8.66 -12.34
N GLN A 390 -0.07 -9.41 -13.29
CA GLN A 390 0.42 -10.74 -13.65
C GLN A 390 1.84 -10.69 -14.21
N ARG A 391 2.13 -9.76 -15.12
CA ARG A 391 3.49 -9.55 -15.65
C ARG A 391 4.48 -9.19 -14.54
N LEU A 392 4.13 -8.26 -13.66
CA LEU A 392 4.98 -7.86 -12.54
C LEU A 392 5.25 -9.03 -11.58
N THR A 393 4.22 -9.82 -11.28
CA THR A 393 4.36 -11.05 -10.47
C THR A 393 5.27 -12.08 -11.14
N ARG A 394 5.21 -12.23 -12.47
CA ARG A 394 6.13 -13.10 -13.22
C ARG A 394 7.56 -12.56 -13.20
N ALA A 395 7.74 -11.27 -13.45
CA ALA A 395 9.05 -10.62 -13.40
C ALA A 395 9.74 -10.85 -12.04
N ARG A 396 9.01 -10.73 -10.92
CA ARG A 396 9.55 -11.05 -9.59
C ARG A 396 9.98 -12.52 -9.42
N ARG A 397 9.37 -13.47 -10.15
CA ARG A 397 9.80 -14.88 -10.16
C ARG A 397 11.02 -15.12 -11.05
N ASP A 398 11.18 -14.32 -12.09
CA ASP A 398 12.29 -14.37 -13.03
C ASP A 398 13.48 -13.50 -12.56
N HIS A 399 13.64 -13.37 -11.23
CA HIS A 399 14.70 -12.59 -10.58
C HIS A 399 16.11 -13.10 -10.95
N LEU A 400 17.15 -12.31 -10.66
CA LEU A 400 18.53 -12.61 -11.07
C LEU A 400 19.07 -13.97 -10.60
N LEU A 401 18.65 -14.41 -9.41
CA LEU A 401 19.03 -15.73 -8.88
C LEU A 401 18.13 -16.90 -9.33
N ALA A 402 17.11 -16.66 -10.17
CA ALA A 402 16.17 -17.70 -10.61
C ALA A 402 16.83 -18.95 -11.25
N PRO A 403 17.97 -18.85 -11.98
CA PRO A 403 18.65 -20.04 -12.51
C PRO A 403 19.08 -21.05 -11.44
N LEU A 404 19.31 -20.62 -10.19
CA LEU A 404 19.67 -21.50 -9.07
C LEU A 404 18.56 -22.52 -8.74
N ARG A 405 17.33 -22.28 -9.18
CA ARG A 405 16.23 -23.25 -9.07
C ARG A 405 16.61 -24.63 -9.63
N ARG A 406 17.45 -24.70 -10.66
CA ARG A 406 17.88 -25.96 -11.30
C ARG A 406 18.65 -26.88 -10.34
N VAL A 407 19.18 -26.33 -9.24
CA VAL A 407 20.02 -27.05 -8.28
C VAL A 407 19.51 -26.96 -6.85
N LEU A 408 18.60 -26.02 -6.56
CA LEU A 408 18.00 -25.84 -5.23
C LEU A 408 16.58 -26.43 -5.12
N ALA A 409 15.85 -26.68 -6.21
CA ALA A 409 14.44 -27.07 -6.17
C ALA A 409 14.14 -28.43 -5.47
N GLU A 410 15.15 -29.26 -5.26
CA GLU A 410 15.03 -30.53 -4.54
C GLU A 410 15.17 -30.37 -3.00
N ASP A 411 15.69 -29.22 -2.54
CA ASP A 411 16.08 -28.97 -1.14
C ASP A 411 15.37 -27.77 -0.48
N ILE A 412 14.41 -27.11 -1.14
CA ILE A 412 13.68 -25.97 -0.52
C ILE A 412 12.52 -26.53 0.33
N PRO A 413 12.59 -26.52 1.66
CA PRO A 413 11.47 -26.93 2.48
C PRO A 413 10.26 -26.02 2.22
N THR A 414 9.07 -26.61 2.18
CA THR A 414 7.78 -25.91 2.03
C THR A 414 7.47 -24.94 3.20
N LYS A 415 8.25 -25.03 4.28
CA LYS A 415 8.36 -24.08 5.38
C LYS A 415 9.82 -23.65 5.51
N VAL A 416 10.08 -22.34 5.51
CA VAL A 416 11.38 -21.79 5.94
C VAL A 416 11.56 -22.19 7.41
N THR A 417 12.61 -22.96 7.71
CA THR A 417 12.94 -23.31 9.09
C THR A 417 13.54 -22.09 9.79
N THR A 418 13.24 -21.90 11.07
CA THR A 418 13.76 -20.79 11.88
C THR A 418 15.19 -21.05 12.39
N ASP A 419 15.84 -22.10 11.88
CA ASP A 419 17.14 -22.56 12.35
C ASP A 419 18.19 -21.47 12.10
N GLY A 420 18.75 -20.94 13.18
CA GLY A 420 19.78 -19.90 13.16
C GLY A 420 19.25 -18.46 13.20
N VAL A 421 17.94 -18.24 13.26
CA VAL A 421 17.39 -16.90 13.55
C VAL A 421 17.41 -16.69 15.05
N ARG A 422 18.26 -15.75 15.52
CA ARG A 422 18.35 -15.42 16.93
C ARG A 422 17.05 -14.79 17.38
N SER A 423 16.24 -15.54 18.12
CA SER A 423 15.37 -14.97 19.14
C SER A 423 16.06 -15.19 20.49
N PRO A 424 16.08 -14.20 21.40
CA PRO A 424 16.63 -14.40 22.74
C PRO A 424 15.96 -15.56 23.52
N SER A 425 14.83 -16.10 23.03
CA SER A 425 13.93 -17.01 23.76
C SER A 425 13.74 -18.43 23.18
N GLY A 426 14.64 -18.98 22.35
CA GLY A 426 14.51 -20.40 21.92
C GLY A 426 13.31 -20.66 20.97
N PRO A 427 12.99 -21.92 20.60
CA PRO A 427 12.64 -22.28 19.22
C PRO A 427 11.27 -21.82 18.73
N GLN A 428 11.24 -21.48 17.43
CA GLN A 428 10.16 -20.91 16.61
C GLN A 428 9.80 -19.45 16.92
N ALA A 429 10.69 -18.53 16.56
CA ALA A 429 10.37 -17.12 16.47
C ALA A 429 9.27 -16.91 15.41
N GLN A 430 8.04 -16.66 15.85
CA GLN A 430 6.94 -16.26 14.99
C GLN A 430 6.94 -14.75 14.82
N ALA A 431 6.83 -14.28 13.58
CA ALA A 431 6.59 -12.87 13.33
C ALA A 431 5.15 -12.53 13.76
N THR A 432 5.01 -11.53 14.63
CA THR A 432 3.72 -11.01 15.06
C THR A 432 3.56 -9.58 14.57
N VAL A 433 2.37 -9.26 14.10
CA VAL A 433 2.02 -7.93 13.60
C VAL A 433 0.85 -7.43 14.41
N THR A 434 1.10 -6.42 15.24
CA THR A 434 0.13 -5.96 16.24
C THR A 434 -0.23 -4.52 15.96
N LEU A 435 -1.54 -4.24 15.93
CA LEU A 435 -2.06 -2.87 15.96
C LEU A 435 -2.06 -2.43 17.43
N VAL A 436 -1.31 -1.37 17.72
CA VAL A 436 -1.29 -0.74 19.04
C VAL A 436 -2.55 0.11 19.15
N ALA A 437 -3.35 -0.17 20.17
CA ALA A 437 -4.56 0.59 20.47
C ALA A 437 -4.20 2.00 20.92
#